data_AF-A0A4R3II32-F1
#
_entry.id   AF-A0A4R3II32-F1
#
_cell.length_a   1.000
_cell.length_b   1.000
_cell.length_c   1.000
_cell.angle_alpha   90.00
_cell.angle_beta   90.00
_cell.angle_gamma   90.00
#
_symmetry.space_group_name_H-M   'P 1'
#
loop_
_entity.id
_entity.type
_entity.pdbx_description
1 polymer ?
#
loop_
_entity_poly.entity_id
_entity_poly.type
_entity_poly.pdbx_seq_one_letter_code
_entity_poly.pdbx_strand_id
1 'polypeptide(L)'
;MADAGAGWTDGYTSTDGEELDQTLCAGCHMTDGSGAVGAGEYPALQANANLEFSGYAIYIIVNGQAGMPSLGHFLDDEQVVALTNYLQTNLGNDYQPDGSIEAVGDARPATPTNQDTEDHE
;
A
#
# COMPACT_ATOMS: atom_id res chain seq x y z
N MET A 1 -30.45 -9.83 -3.07
CA MET A 1 -30.13 -9.04 -1.87
C MET A 1 -28.82 -9.62 -1.36
N ALA A 2 -27.75 -8.82 -1.35
CA ALA A 2 -26.36 -9.24 -1.40
C ALA A 2 -25.96 -10.30 -0.36
N ASP A 3 -25.30 -11.36 -0.85
CA ASP A 3 -24.62 -12.38 -0.06
C ASP A 3 -23.34 -11.80 0.54
N ALA A 4 -23.07 -12.13 1.79
CA ALA A 4 -21.94 -11.66 2.58
C ALA A 4 -20.60 -12.14 1.97
N GLY A 5 -19.82 -11.22 1.41
CA GLY A 5 -18.44 -11.44 1.00
C GLY A 5 -17.50 -11.41 2.21
N ALA A 6 -16.54 -12.34 2.23
CA ALA A 6 -15.50 -12.53 3.23
C ALA A 6 -15.02 -11.21 3.86
N GLY A 7 -15.25 -11.06 5.17
CA GLY A 7 -15.09 -9.80 5.88
C GLY A 7 -13.65 -9.30 5.90
N TRP A 8 -13.40 -8.23 5.15
CA TRP A 8 -12.43 -7.21 5.53
C TRP A 8 -13.21 -6.24 6.41
N THR A 9 -12.97 -6.23 7.72
CA THR A 9 -13.59 -5.26 8.62
C THR A 9 -12.55 -4.25 9.09
N ASP A 10 -12.79 -2.99 8.75
CA ASP A 10 -12.33 -1.72 9.36
C ASP A 10 -11.03 -1.79 10.17
N GLY A 11 -9.90 -1.96 9.48
CA GLY A 11 -8.58 -1.87 10.13
C GLY A 11 -8.17 -0.43 10.42
N TYR A 12 -8.53 0.50 9.54
CA TYR A 12 -8.11 1.89 9.60
C TYR A 12 -9.21 2.81 9.07
N THR A 13 -9.49 3.91 9.76
CA THR A 13 -10.65 4.76 9.45
C THR A 13 -10.34 5.93 8.53
N SER A 14 -9.06 6.30 8.37
CA SER A 14 -8.71 7.43 7.50
C SER A 14 -8.65 6.99 6.04
N THR A 15 -9.17 7.84 5.17
CA THR A 15 -9.11 7.70 3.72
C THR A 15 -8.15 8.71 3.08
N ASP A 16 -7.43 9.49 3.92
CA ASP A 16 -6.45 10.45 3.46
C ASP A 16 -5.11 9.76 3.17
N GLY A 17 -4.58 9.95 1.97
CA GLY A 17 -3.36 9.28 1.52
C GLY A 17 -2.10 9.68 2.30
N GLU A 18 -2.03 10.92 2.79
CA GLU A 18 -0.91 11.39 3.61
C GLU A 18 -0.96 10.76 5.00
N GLU A 19 -2.13 10.73 5.63
CA GLU A 19 -2.31 10.12 6.95
C GLU A 19 -2.01 8.61 6.91
N LEU A 20 -2.47 7.93 5.85
CA LEU A 20 -2.14 6.53 5.58
C LEU A 20 -0.63 6.31 5.46
N ASP A 21 0.07 7.12 4.65
CA ASP A 21 1.52 7.01 4.47
C ASP A 21 2.30 7.24 5.77
N GLN A 22 1.96 8.32 6.49
CA GLN A 22 2.62 8.66 7.76
C GLN A 22 2.42 7.58 8.82
N THR A 23 1.28 6.91 8.81
CA THR A 23 0.94 5.88 9.80
C THR A 23 1.53 4.52 9.45
N LEU A 24 1.51 4.13 8.17
CA LEU A 24 1.79 2.76 7.74
C LEU A 24 3.12 2.60 7.02
N CYS A 25 3.61 3.64 6.35
CA CYS A 25 4.76 3.56 5.44
C CYS A 25 6.00 4.25 6.03
N ALA A 26 5.84 5.42 6.64
CA ALA A 26 6.93 6.27 7.11
C ALA A 26 7.83 5.61 8.18
N GLY A 27 7.34 4.62 8.93
CA GLY A 27 8.14 3.87 9.90
C GLY A 27 9.30 3.09 9.26
N CYS A 28 9.15 2.69 8.00
CA CYS A 28 10.17 1.96 7.24
C CYS A 28 10.77 2.82 6.12
N HIS A 29 9.94 3.56 5.39
CA HIS A 29 10.35 4.37 4.24
C HIS A 29 10.81 5.79 4.60
N MET A 30 10.82 6.13 5.90
CA MET A 30 11.05 7.46 6.45
C MET A 30 9.91 8.44 6.11
N THR A 31 9.74 9.47 6.94
CA THR A 31 8.67 10.48 6.78
C THR A 31 8.77 11.28 5.48
N ASP A 32 9.97 11.41 4.92
CA ASP A 32 10.20 12.08 3.64
C ASP A 32 10.30 11.10 2.46
N GLY A 33 10.09 9.80 2.70
CA GLY A 33 10.23 8.76 1.68
C GLY A 33 11.66 8.47 1.28
N SER A 34 12.68 8.94 2.01
CA SER A 34 14.10 8.74 1.66
C SER A 34 14.58 7.29 1.78
N GLY A 35 13.80 6.42 2.44
CA GLY A 35 14.21 5.06 2.74
C GLY A 35 15.31 4.99 3.81
N ALA A 36 15.78 3.78 4.09
CA ALA A 36 16.80 3.55 5.11
C ALA A 36 17.70 2.36 4.77
N VAL A 37 18.97 2.46 5.17
CA VAL A 37 19.97 1.41 5.02
C VAL A 37 20.65 1.17 6.37
N GLY A 38 20.70 -0.08 6.83
CA GLY A 38 21.30 -0.45 8.11
C GLY A 38 21.03 -1.91 8.48
N ALA A 39 20.25 -2.14 9.53
CA ALA A 39 19.81 -3.50 9.91
C ALA A 39 18.87 -4.14 8.86
N GLY A 40 18.33 -3.34 7.94
CA GLY A 40 17.60 -3.74 6.74
C GLY A 40 17.78 -2.70 5.63
N GLU A 41 17.26 -3.00 4.44
CA GLU A 41 17.21 -2.08 3.29
C GLU A 41 15.75 -1.76 2.99
N TYR A 42 15.37 -0.49 3.18
CA TYR A 42 14.07 0.04 2.88
C TYR A 42 14.20 1.02 1.71
N PRO A 43 13.63 0.70 0.54
CA PRO A 43 13.84 1.49 -0.66
C PRO A 43 13.21 2.87 -0.53
N ALA A 44 13.84 3.87 -1.15
CA ALA A 44 13.29 5.21 -1.23
C ALA A 44 11.97 5.21 -2.04
N LEU A 45 10.96 5.88 -1.51
CA LEU A 45 9.74 6.27 -2.24
C LEU A 45 9.92 7.62 -2.93
N GLN A 46 10.79 8.46 -2.38
CA GLN A 46 11.18 9.74 -2.95
C GLN A 46 11.87 9.57 -4.31
N ALA A 47 11.42 10.35 -5.30
CA ALA A 47 11.98 10.40 -6.66
C ALA A 47 12.12 9.00 -7.30
N ASN A 48 11.19 8.10 -7.00
CA ASN A 48 11.24 6.70 -7.43
C ASN A 48 10.48 6.54 -8.76
N ALA A 49 11.22 6.23 -9.83
CA ALA A 49 10.65 6.04 -11.17
C ALA A 49 9.62 4.89 -11.27
N ASN A 50 9.69 3.91 -10.37
CA ASN A 50 8.70 2.81 -10.36
C ASN A 50 7.31 3.28 -9.92
N LEU A 51 7.21 4.45 -9.29
CA LEU A 51 5.93 5.03 -8.87
C LEU A 51 5.22 5.80 -10.01
N GLU A 52 5.84 5.96 -11.19
CA GLU A 52 5.19 6.66 -12.31
C GLU A 52 3.84 6.02 -12.68
N PHE A 53 3.72 4.69 -12.60
CA PHE A 53 2.49 3.97 -12.85
C PHE A 53 1.99 3.26 -11.59
N SER A 54 0.75 3.53 -11.20
CA SER A 54 0.14 3.06 -9.94
C SER A 54 0.15 1.54 -9.79
N GLY A 55 0.07 0.78 -10.89
CA GLY A 55 0.03 -0.68 -10.85
C GLY A 55 1.19 -1.32 -10.08
N TYR A 56 2.39 -0.73 -10.14
CA TYR A 56 3.55 -1.21 -9.37
C TYR A 56 3.34 -1.04 -7.87
N ALA A 57 2.95 0.17 -7.44
CA ALA A 57 2.71 0.48 -6.04
C ALA A 57 1.51 -0.32 -5.49
N ILE A 58 0.40 -0.34 -6.23
CA ILE A 58 -0.81 -1.09 -5.86
C ILE A 58 -0.49 -2.55 -5.61
N TYR A 59 0.23 -3.21 -6.53
CA TYR A 59 0.56 -4.62 -6.38
C TYR A 59 1.33 -4.90 -5.08
N ILE A 60 2.35 -4.08 -4.78
CA ILE A 60 3.18 -4.23 -3.58
C ILE A 60 2.42 -3.87 -2.31
N ILE A 61 1.62 -2.80 -2.32
CA ILE A 61 0.78 -2.42 -1.15
C ILE A 61 -0.19 -3.54 -0.83
N VAL A 62 -0.85 -4.10 -1.84
CA VAL A 62 -1.87 -5.14 -1.66
C VAL A 62 -1.26 -6.47 -1.21
N ASN A 63 -0.12 -6.87 -1.78
CA ASN A 63 0.43 -8.23 -1.61
C ASN A 63 1.70 -8.31 -0.75
N GLY A 64 2.33 -7.17 -0.44
CA GLY A 64 3.66 -7.11 0.14
C GLY A 64 4.77 -7.50 -0.85
N GLN A 65 6.02 -7.29 -0.45
CA GLN A 65 7.19 -7.76 -1.20
C GLN A 65 8.40 -7.88 -0.28
N ALA A 66 9.04 -9.06 -0.29
CA ALA A 66 10.18 -9.37 0.58
C ALA A 66 9.86 -9.08 2.05
N GLY A 67 10.56 -8.12 2.68
CA GLY A 67 10.31 -7.73 4.08
C GLY A 67 9.14 -6.75 4.28
N MET A 68 8.53 -6.23 3.20
CA MET A 68 7.36 -5.36 3.29
C MET A 68 6.09 -6.22 3.44
N PRO A 69 5.31 -6.05 4.53
CA PRO A 69 4.08 -6.81 4.75
C PRO A 69 3.00 -6.44 3.72
N SER A 70 2.01 -7.32 3.55
CA SER A 70 0.84 -6.98 2.75
C SER A 70 -0.08 -6.07 3.54
N LEU A 71 -0.67 -5.05 2.90
CA LEU A 71 -1.65 -4.17 3.52
C LEU A 71 -3.05 -4.36 2.92
N GLY A 72 -3.21 -5.19 1.88
CA GLY A 72 -4.51 -5.40 1.23
C GLY A 72 -5.58 -6.02 2.12
N HIS A 73 -5.21 -6.75 3.17
CA HIS A 73 -6.18 -7.28 4.13
C HIS A 73 -6.65 -6.21 5.15
N PHE A 74 -5.92 -5.10 5.26
CA PHE A 74 -6.12 -4.05 6.25
C PHE A 74 -6.73 -2.77 5.66
N LEU A 75 -6.39 -2.46 4.40
CA LEU A 75 -6.89 -1.31 3.64
C LEU A 75 -7.96 -1.70 2.63
N ASP A 76 -9.02 -0.89 2.55
CA ASP A 76 -10.02 -0.97 1.48
C ASP A 76 -9.48 -0.43 0.15
N ASP A 77 -10.27 -0.57 -0.93
CA ASP A 77 -9.82 -0.23 -2.28
C ASP A 77 -9.58 1.27 -2.43
N GLU A 78 -10.46 2.08 -1.86
CA GLU A 78 -10.35 3.53 -1.86
C GLU A 78 -9.11 4.03 -1.12
N GLN A 79 -8.76 3.41 0.01
CA GLN A 79 -7.55 3.70 0.78
C GLN A 79 -6.29 3.34 0.00
N VAL A 80 -6.26 2.20 -0.68
CA VAL A 80 -5.12 1.81 -1.53
C VAL A 80 -4.94 2.80 -2.68
N VAL A 81 -6.04 3.26 -3.31
CA VAL A 81 -5.98 4.30 -4.35
C VAL A 81 -5.49 5.63 -3.79
N ALA A 82 -6.02 6.08 -2.65
CA ALA A 82 -5.63 7.33 -2.01
C ALA A 82 -4.14 7.34 -1.63
N LEU A 83 -3.66 6.25 -1.01
CA LEU A 83 -2.25 6.07 -0.67
C LEU A 83 -1.37 6.07 -1.92
N THR A 84 -1.75 5.31 -2.96
CA THR A 84 -0.97 5.26 -4.20
C THR A 84 -0.87 6.64 -4.86
N ASN A 85 -1.98 7.37 -4.94
CA ASN A 85 -1.99 8.71 -5.52
C ASN A 85 -1.10 9.67 -4.72
N TYR A 86 -1.10 9.60 -3.38
CA TYR A 86 -0.19 10.39 -2.55
C TYR A 86 1.27 10.07 -2.88
N LEU A 87 1.64 8.80 -2.97
CA LEU A 87 3.01 8.40 -3.33
C LEU A 87 3.44 8.93 -4.71
N GLN A 88 2.51 9.04 -5.66
CA GLN A 88 2.77 9.56 -7.02
C GLN A 88 3.01 11.08 -7.04
N THR A 89 2.38 11.85 -6.15
CA THR A 89 2.41 13.32 -6.17
C THR A 89 3.20 13.96 -5.04
N ASN A 90 3.63 13.17 -4.06
CA ASN A 90 4.31 13.64 -2.87
C ASN A 90 5.67 12.96 -2.70
N LEU A 91 6.35 13.23 -1.58
CA LEU A 91 7.68 12.70 -1.27
C LEU A 91 8.76 13.07 -2.30
N GLY A 92 8.53 14.09 -3.14
CA GLY A 92 9.45 14.49 -4.21
C GLY A 92 9.14 13.85 -5.58
N ASN A 93 8.01 13.14 -5.69
CA ASN A 93 7.42 12.73 -6.97
C ASN A 93 6.43 13.81 -7.45
N ASP A 94 6.22 13.88 -8.77
CA ASP A 94 5.28 14.80 -9.44
C ASP A 94 4.66 14.10 -10.65
N TYR A 95 4.24 12.86 -10.46
CA TYR A 95 3.60 12.05 -11.50
C TYR A 95 2.10 12.36 -11.55
N GLN A 96 1.50 12.09 -12.71
CA GLN A 96 0.04 12.16 -12.86
C GLN A 96 -0.58 10.95 -12.15
N PRO A 97 -1.47 11.15 -11.15
CA PRO A 97 -2.15 10.03 -10.51
C PRO A 97 -2.99 9.24 -11.49
N ASP A 98 -2.81 7.93 -11.47
CA ASP A 98 -3.55 6.98 -12.33
C ASP A 98 -4.10 5.77 -11.56
N GLY A 99 -4.04 5.80 -10.22
CA GLY A 99 -4.63 4.77 -9.36
C GLY A 99 -6.13 4.59 -9.59
N SER A 100 -6.59 3.35 -9.67
CA SER A 100 -8.00 3.02 -9.91
C SER A 100 -8.45 1.81 -9.10
N ILE A 101 -9.73 1.79 -8.74
CA ILE A 101 -10.36 0.68 -8.03
C ILE A 101 -10.26 -0.62 -8.84
N GLU A 102 -10.33 -0.53 -10.18
CA GLU A 102 -10.15 -1.69 -11.07
C GLU A 102 -8.76 -2.31 -10.92
N ALA A 103 -7.70 -1.50 -10.95
CA ALA A 103 -6.34 -1.98 -10.75
C ALA A 103 -6.12 -2.58 -9.35
N VAL A 104 -6.77 -2.02 -8.32
CA VAL A 104 -6.75 -2.61 -6.97
C VAL A 104 -7.45 -3.96 -6.96
N GLY A 105 -8.64 -4.05 -7.54
CA GLY A 105 -9.40 -5.30 -7.66
C GLY A 105 -8.62 -6.41 -8.38
N ASP A 106 -7.91 -6.07 -9.46
CA ASP A 106 -7.06 -7.00 -10.21
C ASP A 106 -5.83 -7.46 -9.42
N ALA A 107 -5.31 -6.62 -8.53
CA ALA A 107 -4.13 -6.93 -7.70
C ALA A 107 -4.47 -7.78 -6.48
N ARG A 108 -5.74 -7.85 -6.07
CA ARG A 108 -6.15 -8.56 -4.87
C ARG A 108 -6.22 -10.07 -5.06
N PRO A 109 -5.75 -10.86 -4.07
CA PRO A 109 -5.82 -12.31 -4.17
C PRO A 109 -7.27 -12.78 -4.15
N ALA A 110 -7.59 -13.78 -4.98
CA ALA A 110 -8.92 -14.39 -5.02
C ALA A 110 -9.34 -15.03 -3.69
N THR A 111 -8.39 -15.30 -2.80
CA THR A 111 -8.63 -15.74 -1.43
C THR A 111 -7.79 -14.86 -0.49
N PRO A 112 -8.42 -14.06 0.38
CA PRO A 112 -7.70 -13.26 1.36
C PRO A 112 -6.92 -14.18 2.31
N THR A 113 -5.61 -13.98 2.40
CA THR A 113 -4.75 -14.67 3.37
C THR A 113 -4.67 -13.83 4.65
N ASN A 114 -4.95 -14.44 5.80
CA ASN A 114 -4.80 -13.77 7.08
C ASN A 114 -3.34 -13.93 7.56
N GLN A 115 -2.55 -12.87 7.41
CA GLN A 115 -1.13 -12.86 7.77
C GLN A 115 -0.85 -13.03 9.26
N ASP A 116 -1.85 -12.88 10.15
CA ASP A 116 -1.72 -13.19 11.57
C ASP A 116 -1.75 -14.71 11.84
N THR A 117 -2.28 -15.50 10.90
CA THR A 117 -2.43 -16.96 11.00
C THR A 117 -1.52 -17.75 10.04
N GLU A 118 -0.83 -17.07 9.13
CA GLU A 118 0.21 -17.70 8.31
C GLU A 118 1.47 -17.86 9.17
N ASP A 119 1.63 -19.05 9.77
CA ASP A 119 2.80 -19.60 10.45
C ASP A 119 4.00 -18.65 10.65
N HIS A 120 3.93 -17.81 11.69
CA HIS A 120 5.10 -17.13 12.27
C HIS A 120 5.93 -18.14 13.11
N GLU A 121 6.49 -19.17 12.47
CA GLU A 121 7.51 -20.07 13.06
C GLU A 121 8.91 -19.78 12.54
#